data_AF-A0AA38WH76-F1
#
_entry.id   AF-A0AA38WH76-F1
#
_cell.length_a   1.000
_cell.length_b   1.000
_cell.length_c   1.000
_cell.angle_alpha   90.00
_cell.angle_beta   90.00
_cell.angle_gamma   90.00
#
_symmetry.space_group_name_H-M   'P 1'
#
loop_
_entity.id
_entity.type
_entity.pdbx_description
1 polymer ?
#
loop_
_entity_poly.entity_id
_entity_poly.type
_entity_poly.pdbx_seq_one_letter_code
_entity_poly.pdbx_strand_id
1 'polypeptide(L)'
;MGEIACQCMLDSYSTTPESEQRHSGEDRNGMKQLPSDDWFPITQSRKGNSWTAAFHLVSSGIGIQTLSLPLAFVYLGWFWGMICLSVAFVWQLYTIGLLVNLHESVPGTRYSRYVQLSVAAFGEKLGKLLAIFPVMYLSGGTCVMFIISGGGTMKLFYQLLCVDCSSKQPLTATQWFLVFICLAIVVSIFLPNLHSVSLVSFLGAIMAVGYCTILWVYFVAKGREDDEIVYDPSEAVDSEVGRIRSILYALGIIALAFRGHNVVLEIQGTLPSTPNRSSSNLMWKGVIASYLIIAVCFFPVAIVGYWAFGNKIPSNGGMLTALSSSLHNHASKPVLGLIYVQVVISCVTAFQIYSMVVYDNLERAYASRTSQECTKLTRIAIRVSFGGVTFFISVAFPFLPQLAIVIGGVALCLTFGYPSLMWIAIKKPPTRSGRWWVNLGLGCLGIGLSVLVIVVGVWNLASRGLDANFFHPH
;
A
#
# COMPACT_ATOMS: atom_id res chain seq x y z
N MET A 1 -2.23 -17.56 -17.52
CA MET A 1 -0.99 -16.90 -17.02
C MET A 1 -1.00 -16.69 -15.50
N GLY A 2 -2.10 -16.25 -14.89
CA GLY A 2 -2.19 -16.03 -13.43
C GLY A 2 -1.99 -17.29 -12.57
N GLU A 3 -2.56 -18.44 -12.95
CA GLU A 3 -2.37 -19.70 -12.22
C GLU A 3 -0.93 -20.22 -12.29
N ILE A 4 -0.27 -20.09 -13.46
CA ILE A 4 1.13 -20.48 -13.63
C ILE A 4 2.03 -19.57 -12.78
N ALA A 5 1.81 -18.25 -12.80
CA ALA A 5 2.57 -17.31 -11.96
C ALA A 5 2.35 -17.53 -10.45
N CYS A 6 1.14 -17.90 -10.05
CA CYS A 6 0.81 -18.27 -8.68
C CYS A 6 1.54 -19.56 -8.27
N GLN A 7 1.45 -20.62 -9.09
CA GLN A 7 2.15 -21.89 -8.87
C GLN A 7 3.67 -21.70 -8.81
N CYS A 8 4.25 -20.84 -9.67
CA CYS A 8 5.67 -20.48 -9.62
C CYS A 8 6.09 -19.83 -8.31
N MET A 9 5.27 -18.90 -7.79
CA MET A 9 5.56 -18.28 -6.50
C MET A 9 5.44 -19.31 -5.38
N LEU A 10 4.45 -20.21 -5.44
CA LEU A 10 4.33 -21.31 -4.49
C LEU A 10 5.61 -22.17 -4.46
N ASP A 11 6.17 -22.54 -5.61
CA ASP A 11 7.40 -23.34 -5.69
C ASP A 11 8.66 -22.57 -5.28
N SER A 12 8.65 -21.24 -5.26
CA SER A 12 9.78 -20.42 -4.82
C SER A 12 9.88 -20.24 -3.30
N TYR A 13 8.81 -20.60 -2.58
CA TYR A 13 8.73 -20.54 -1.11
C TYR A 13 8.67 -21.95 -0.46
N SER A 14 8.73 -23.05 -1.22
CA SER A 14 8.72 -24.44 -0.71
C SER A 14 10.05 -24.90 -0.11
N THR A 15 11.09 -24.08 -0.21
CA THR A 15 12.43 -24.45 0.23
C THR A 15 12.88 -23.57 1.40
N THR A 16 12.25 -23.78 2.57
CA THR A 16 12.77 -23.32 3.87
C THR A 16 13.70 -24.39 4.46
N PRO A 17 14.69 -24.01 5.31
CA PRO A 17 15.74 -24.93 5.78
C PRO A 17 15.29 -26.00 6.80
N GLU A 18 13.99 -26.07 7.14
CA GLU A 18 13.49 -26.96 8.19
C GLU A 18 13.60 -28.47 7.86
N SER A 19 13.93 -28.84 6.62
CA SER A 19 14.13 -30.24 6.23
C SER A 19 15.55 -30.78 6.48
N GLU A 20 16.53 -29.97 6.90
CA GLU A 20 17.93 -30.42 7.03
C GLU A 20 18.24 -31.24 8.31
N GLN A 21 17.30 -31.42 9.25
CA GLN A 21 17.58 -32.14 10.51
C GLN A 21 17.03 -33.57 10.62
N ARG A 22 16.44 -34.14 9.57
CA ARG A 22 15.99 -35.56 9.59
C ARG A 22 16.24 -36.29 8.28
N HIS A 23 17.49 -36.48 7.91
CA HIS A 23 17.97 -37.72 7.26
C HIS A 23 19.49 -37.69 7.16
N SER A 24 20.16 -38.18 8.20
CA SER A 24 21.53 -38.66 8.09
C SER A 24 21.49 -40.05 7.44
N GLY A 25 21.83 -40.14 6.16
CA GLY A 25 21.99 -41.40 5.44
C GLY A 25 21.75 -41.26 3.95
N GLU A 26 22.86 -41.19 3.20
CA GLU A 26 23.02 -41.58 1.78
C GLU A 26 21.98 -41.11 0.75
N ASP A 27 22.30 -39.99 0.07
CA ASP A 27 22.27 -39.90 -1.40
C ASP A 27 22.94 -38.60 -1.88
N ARG A 28 24.15 -38.70 -2.43
CA ARG A 28 24.95 -37.57 -2.99
C ARG A 28 24.78 -37.45 -4.51
N ASN A 29 23.54 -37.45 -5.01
CA ASN A 29 23.28 -37.14 -6.42
C ASN A 29 22.16 -36.10 -6.57
N GLY A 30 22.54 -34.88 -6.95
CA GLY A 30 21.63 -33.88 -7.52
C GLY A 30 20.97 -32.88 -6.56
N MET A 31 21.63 -32.47 -5.47
CA MET A 31 21.11 -31.37 -4.65
C MET A 31 21.24 -30.06 -5.44
N LYS A 32 20.16 -29.64 -6.13
CA LYS A 32 20.05 -28.30 -6.72
C LYS A 32 20.31 -27.29 -5.60
N GLN A 33 21.48 -26.64 -5.62
CA GLN A 33 21.79 -25.55 -4.70
C GLN A 33 20.70 -24.48 -4.82
N LEU A 34 20.13 -24.12 -3.68
CA LEU A 34 19.16 -23.03 -3.60
C LEU A 34 19.83 -21.72 -4.07
N PRO A 35 19.16 -20.93 -4.91
CA PRO A 35 19.68 -19.62 -5.31
C PRO A 35 20.05 -18.79 -4.08
N SER A 36 21.19 -18.10 -4.14
CA SER A 36 21.61 -17.21 -3.06
C SER A 36 20.57 -16.09 -2.87
N ASP A 37 20.17 -15.84 -1.63
CA ASP A 37 19.21 -14.78 -1.30
C ASP A 37 19.70 -13.40 -1.76
N ASP A 38 21.01 -13.20 -1.85
CA ASP A 38 21.62 -11.93 -2.26
C ASP A 38 21.53 -11.66 -3.78
N TRP A 39 20.93 -12.54 -4.57
CA TRP A 39 20.66 -12.28 -5.99
C TRP A 39 19.48 -11.33 -6.22
N PHE A 40 18.53 -11.31 -5.29
CA PHE A 40 17.20 -10.75 -5.53
C PHE A 40 17.06 -9.26 -5.14
N PRO A 41 16.22 -8.48 -5.83
CA PRO A 41 16.05 -7.04 -5.64
C PRO A 41 15.87 -6.53 -4.21
N ILE A 42 15.28 -7.31 -3.30
CA ILE A 42 15.08 -6.86 -1.91
C ILE A 42 16.37 -7.02 -1.08
N THR A 43 17.12 -8.08 -1.34
CA THR A 43 18.19 -8.58 -0.47
C THR A 43 19.59 -8.44 -1.04
N GLN A 44 19.71 -8.14 -2.33
CA GLN A 44 20.97 -7.90 -3.03
C GLN A 44 21.80 -6.76 -2.43
N SER A 45 21.18 -5.83 -1.72
CA SER A 45 21.90 -4.77 -1.01
C SER A 45 21.35 -4.52 0.39
N ARG A 46 22.20 -4.73 1.39
CA ARG A 46 21.86 -4.58 2.82
C ARG A 46 22.59 -3.40 3.48
N LYS A 47 22.73 -2.29 2.74
CA LYS A 47 23.45 -1.08 3.16
C LYS A 47 22.53 0.03 3.67
N GLY A 48 21.25 -0.27 3.92
CA GLY A 48 20.28 0.69 4.44
C GLY A 48 20.57 1.15 5.87
N ASN A 49 19.88 2.20 6.29
CA ASN A 49 19.89 2.73 7.64
C ASN A 49 18.48 3.22 8.06
N SER A 50 18.34 3.74 9.27
CA SER A 50 17.04 4.20 9.80
C SER A 50 16.41 5.32 8.96
N TRP A 51 17.20 6.19 8.34
CA TRP A 51 16.68 7.24 7.45
C TRP A 51 16.12 6.66 6.16
N THR A 52 16.87 5.76 5.51
CA THR A 52 16.36 5.09 4.30
C THR A 52 15.09 4.29 4.57
N ALA A 53 15.01 3.63 5.73
CA ALA A 53 13.79 2.94 6.15
C ALA A 53 12.63 3.92 6.35
N ALA A 54 12.86 5.06 7.02
CA ALA A 54 11.84 6.10 7.18
C ALA A 54 11.35 6.63 5.82
N PHE A 55 12.25 6.89 4.86
CA PHE A 55 11.87 7.38 3.53
C PHE A 55 11.00 6.36 2.78
N HIS A 56 11.38 5.08 2.79
CA HIS A 56 10.56 4.03 2.21
C HIS A 56 9.20 3.92 2.90
N LEU A 57 9.15 3.99 4.23
CA LEU A 57 7.90 3.88 5.00
C LEU A 57 6.96 5.07 4.78
N VAL A 58 7.47 6.31 4.75
CA VAL A 58 6.64 7.49 4.44
C VAL A 58 6.14 7.42 3.00
N SER A 59 7.03 7.16 2.03
CA SER A 59 6.65 7.13 0.62
C SER A 59 5.70 5.98 0.26
N SER A 60 5.79 4.84 0.94
CA SER A 60 4.86 3.71 0.72
C SER A 60 3.59 3.80 1.57
N GLY A 61 3.65 4.50 2.71
CA GLY A 61 2.56 4.62 3.68
C GLY A 61 1.59 5.77 3.38
N ILE A 62 2.05 6.89 2.81
CA ILE A 62 1.18 8.00 2.40
C ILE A 62 0.76 7.79 0.93
N GLY A 63 -0.47 7.30 0.74
CA GLY A 63 -1.07 7.12 -0.58
C GLY A 63 -2.21 8.10 -0.84
N ILE A 64 -2.73 8.09 -2.08
CA ILE A 64 -3.88 8.92 -2.47
C ILE A 64 -5.14 8.63 -1.63
N GLN A 65 -5.23 7.44 -1.03
CA GLN A 65 -6.29 7.05 -0.09
C GLN A 65 -6.34 7.96 1.15
N THR A 66 -5.23 8.60 1.53
CA THR A 66 -5.18 9.62 2.60
C THR A 66 -6.18 10.75 2.34
N LEU A 67 -6.37 11.11 1.07
CA LEU A 67 -7.32 12.14 0.64
C LEU A 67 -8.78 11.73 0.83
N SER A 68 -9.05 10.47 1.16
CA SER A 68 -10.41 9.99 1.49
C SER A 68 -10.70 10.08 2.99
N LEU A 69 -9.72 10.33 3.86
CA LEU A 69 -9.93 10.40 5.32
C LEU A 69 -11.02 11.40 5.75
N PRO A 70 -11.13 12.61 5.16
CA PRO A 70 -12.23 13.53 5.46
C PRO A 70 -13.62 12.93 5.21
N LEU A 71 -13.77 12.10 4.18
CA LEU A 71 -15.04 11.45 3.86
C LEU A 71 -15.45 10.44 4.95
N ALA A 72 -14.50 9.80 5.63
CA ALA A 72 -14.82 8.93 6.76
C ALA A 72 -15.46 9.72 7.92
N PHE A 73 -15.04 10.97 8.13
CA PHE A 73 -15.57 11.82 9.18
C PHE A 73 -16.99 12.31 8.88
N VAL A 74 -17.40 12.40 7.61
CA VAL A 74 -18.80 12.68 7.24
C VAL A 74 -19.76 11.64 7.81
N TYR A 75 -19.35 10.36 7.78
CA TYR A 75 -20.20 9.26 8.23
C TYR A 75 -20.07 8.93 9.72
N LEU A 76 -18.93 9.28 10.35
CA LEU A 76 -18.67 9.00 11.76
C LEU A 76 -18.92 10.23 12.66
N GLY A 77 -18.87 11.43 12.10
CA GLY A 77 -18.80 12.67 12.84
C GLY A 77 -17.45 12.90 13.52
N TRP A 78 -17.32 14.03 14.20
CA TRP A 78 -16.08 14.47 14.85
C TRP A 78 -15.55 13.47 15.88
N PHE A 79 -16.40 13.10 16.84
CA PHE A 79 -15.99 12.29 17.98
C PHE A 79 -15.56 10.88 17.57
N TRP A 80 -16.42 10.15 16.84
CA TRP A 80 -16.10 8.80 16.41
C TRP A 80 -15.06 8.77 15.30
N GLY A 81 -15.04 9.75 14.39
CA GLY A 81 -13.99 9.88 13.37
C GLY A 81 -12.59 9.96 14.00
N MET A 82 -12.42 10.81 15.03
CA MET A 82 -11.16 10.95 15.76
C MET A 82 -10.77 9.68 16.53
N ILE A 83 -11.72 9.04 17.21
CA ILE A 83 -11.45 7.80 17.95
C ILE A 83 -11.05 6.68 16.98
N CYS A 84 -11.81 6.45 15.91
CA CYS A 84 -11.54 5.40 14.94
C CYS A 84 -10.20 5.60 14.24
N LEU A 85 -9.87 6.84 13.82
CA LEU A 85 -8.58 7.15 13.21
C LEU A 85 -7.42 6.90 14.18
N SER A 86 -7.56 7.29 15.44
CA SER A 86 -6.53 7.11 16.48
C SER A 86 -6.33 5.65 16.84
N VAL A 87 -7.42 4.88 17.02
CA VAL A 87 -7.36 3.45 17.28
C VAL A 87 -6.71 2.71 16.12
N ALA A 88 -7.11 3.03 14.88
CA ALA A 88 -6.49 2.46 13.69
C ALA A 88 -4.99 2.77 13.65
N PHE A 89 -4.58 4.02 13.89
CA PHE A 89 -3.17 4.44 13.93
C PHE A 89 -2.34 3.69 14.99
N VAL A 90 -2.87 3.52 16.20
CA VAL A 90 -2.16 2.80 17.29
C VAL A 90 -2.06 1.31 17.00
N TRP A 91 -3.17 0.68 16.59
CA TRP A 91 -3.19 -0.73 16.22
C TRP A 91 -2.22 -1.02 15.06
N GLN A 92 -2.22 -0.13 14.08
CA GLN A 92 -1.31 -0.15 12.95
C GLN A 92 0.17 -0.13 13.35
N LEU A 93 0.55 0.84 14.19
CA LEU A 93 1.92 0.94 14.71
C LEU A 93 2.31 -0.31 15.51
N TYR A 94 1.36 -0.86 16.29
CA TYR A 94 1.57 -2.08 17.04
C TYR A 94 1.87 -3.28 16.13
N THR A 95 1.07 -3.51 15.08
CA THR A 95 1.30 -4.65 14.18
C THR A 95 2.58 -4.53 13.37
N ILE A 96 2.99 -3.32 12.99
CA ILE A 96 4.34 -3.08 12.43
C ILE A 96 5.41 -3.43 13.45
N GLY A 97 5.26 -3.03 14.71
CA GLY A 97 6.18 -3.41 15.78
C GLY A 97 6.31 -4.93 15.93
N LEU A 98 5.22 -5.68 15.76
CA LEU A 98 5.28 -7.15 15.73
C LEU A 98 6.09 -7.65 14.54
N LEU A 99 5.83 -7.17 13.32
CA LEU A 99 6.61 -7.55 12.13
C LEU A 99 8.10 -7.27 12.31
N VAL A 100 8.45 -6.10 12.82
CA VAL A 100 9.85 -5.71 13.05
C VAL A 100 10.56 -6.68 13.98
N ASN A 101 9.90 -7.06 15.08
CA ASN A 101 10.43 -8.00 16.06
C ASN A 101 10.43 -9.47 15.57
N LEU A 102 9.54 -9.81 14.63
CA LEU A 102 9.45 -11.15 14.08
C LEU A 102 10.49 -11.42 12.98
N HIS A 103 10.96 -10.39 12.28
CA HIS A 103 11.88 -10.48 11.16
C HIS A 103 13.16 -11.30 11.43
N GLU A 104 13.71 -11.23 12.65
CA GLU A 104 14.89 -12.00 13.12
C GLU A 104 14.58 -12.74 14.42
N SER A 105 13.33 -13.22 14.57
CA SER A 105 12.87 -13.82 15.82
C SER A 105 13.42 -15.22 16.12
N VAL A 106 13.96 -15.90 15.11
CA VAL A 106 14.55 -17.24 15.18
C VAL A 106 16.05 -17.10 14.90
N PRO A 107 16.95 -17.58 15.79
CA PRO A 107 18.38 -17.47 15.60
C PRO A 107 18.84 -17.99 14.23
N GLY A 108 19.67 -17.22 13.54
CA GLY A 108 20.20 -17.57 12.21
C GLY A 108 19.21 -17.41 11.05
N THR A 109 17.93 -17.10 11.30
CA THR A 109 16.91 -16.93 10.26
C THR A 109 16.49 -15.48 10.12
N ARG A 110 16.36 -15.01 8.87
CA ARG A 110 15.88 -13.68 8.53
C ARG A 110 14.70 -13.76 7.57
N TYR A 111 13.53 -13.32 8.01
CA TYR A 111 12.33 -13.27 7.18
C TYR A 111 12.24 -11.94 6.44
N SER A 112 13.02 -11.78 5.37
CA SER A 112 13.07 -10.53 4.56
C SER A 112 11.88 -10.34 3.63
N ARG A 113 10.91 -11.27 3.60
CA ARG A 113 9.64 -11.12 2.88
C ARG A 113 8.47 -11.45 3.78
N TYR A 114 7.34 -10.77 3.60
CA TYR A 114 6.10 -11.07 4.30
C TYR A 114 5.66 -12.53 4.13
N VAL A 115 5.74 -13.03 2.89
CA VAL A 115 5.35 -14.42 2.57
C VAL A 115 6.23 -15.43 3.30
N GLN A 116 7.54 -15.17 3.43
CA GLN A 116 8.47 -16.00 4.20
C GLN A 116 8.04 -16.11 5.68
N LEU A 117 7.70 -14.98 6.30
CA LEU A 117 7.25 -14.98 7.69
C LEU A 117 5.91 -15.70 7.86
N SER A 118 4.99 -15.53 6.90
CA SER A 118 3.68 -16.19 6.92
C SER A 118 3.79 -17.71 6.78
N VAL A 119 4.67 -18.20 5.91
CA VAL A 119 4.97 -19.63 5.78
C VAL A 119 5.55 -20.20 7.07
N ALA A 120 6.47 -19.49 7.71
CA ALA A 120 7.03 -19.92 8.99
C ALA A 120 5.98 -19.97 10.12
N ALA A 121 4.98 -19.08 10.09
CA ALA A 121 3.94 -19.02 11.10
C ALA A 121 2.81 -20.05 10.90
N PHE A 122 2.32 -20.20 9.67
CA PHE A 122 1.10 -20.96 9.36
C PHE A 122 1.37 -22.26 8.59
N GLY A 123 2.63 -22.57 8.32
CA GLY A 123 3.04 -23.71 7.50
C GLY A 123 2.98 -23.42 6.00
N GLU A 124 3.52 -24.35 5.22
CA GLU A 124 3.79 -24.13 3.80
C GLU A 124 2.54 -23.82 2.96
N LYS A 125 1.50 -24.67 3.04
CA LYS A 125 0.30 -24.52 2.22
C LYS A 125 -0.53 -23.30 2.62
N LEU A 126 -0.85 -23.20 3.91
CA LEU A 126 -1.72 -22.14 4.42
C LEU A 126 -1.01 -20.78 4.41
N GLY A 127 0.24 -20.69 4.84
CA GLY A 127 1.00 -19.44 4.84
C GLY A 127 1.18 -18.87 3.43
N LYS A 128 1.44 -19.72 2.43
CA LYS A 128 1.49 -19.29 1.03
C LYS A 128 0.14 -18.74 0.55
N LEU A 129 -0.95 -19.46 0.81
CA LEU A 129 -2.30 -19.02 0.40
C LEU A 129 -2.67 -17.67 1.04
N LEU A 130 -2.45 -17.54 2.36
CA LEU A 130 -2.82 -16.35 3.11
C LEU A 130 -1.96 -15.14 2.74
N ALA A 131 -0.69 -15.32 2.35
CA ALA A 131 0.20 -14.21 2.06
C ALA A 131 0.35 -13.87 0.58
N ILE A 132 0.52 -14.83 -0.32
CA ILE A 132 0.88 -14.55 -1.73
C ILE A 132 -0.19 -13.70 -2.41
N PHE A 133 -1.46 -14.11 -2.33
CA PHE A 133 -2.53 -13.37 -3.01
C PHE A 133 -2.68 -11.94 -2.46
N PRO A 134 -2.82 -11.71 -1.13
CA PRO A 134 -2.94 -10.36 -0.61
C PRO A 134 -1.68 -9.50 -0.77
N VAL A 135 -0.48 -10.08 -0.67
CA VAL A 135 0.79 -9.35 -0.87
C VAL A 135 0.91 -8.92 -2.33
N MET A 136 0.62 -9.80 -3.29
CA MET A 136 0.68 -9.45 -4.70
C MET A 136 -0.41 -8.46 -5.11
N TYR A 137 -1.60 -8.55 -4.51
CA TYR A 137 -2.61 -7.51 -4.68
C TYR A 137 -2.14 -6.16 -4.13
N LEU A 138 -1.61 -6.11 -2.89
CA LEU A 138 -1.11 -4.85 -2.32
C LEU A 138 0.11 -4.30 -3.04
N SER A 139 0.96 -5.14 -3.64
CA SER A 139 2.10 -4.70 -4.42
C SER A 139 1.71 -4.36 -5.86
N GLY A 140 1.33 -5.36 -6.66
CA GLY A 140 0.97 -5.18 -8.07
C GLY A 140 -0.32 -4.39 -8.29
N GLY A 141 -1.36 -4.62 -7.48
CA GLY A 141 -2.60 -3.85 -7.55
C GLY A 141 -2.40 -2.37 -7.17
N THR A 142 -1.51 -2.07 -6.21
CA THR A 142 -1.15 -0.67 -5.92
C THR A 142 -0.39 -0.02 -7.08
N CYS A 143 0.47 -0.76 -7.78
CA CYS A 143 1.08 -0.27 -9.03
C CYS A 143 0.04 0.09 -10.08
N VAL A 144 -0.99 -0.74 -10.29
CA VAL A 144 -2.12 -0.44 -11.19
C VAL A 144 -2.86 0.83 -10.73
N MET A 145 -3.13 0.95 -9.42
CA MET A 145 -3.77 2.13 -8.86
C MET A 145 -2.94 3.41 -9.07
N PHE A 146 -1.60 3.34 -9.00
CA PHE A 146 -0.75 4.49 -9.31
C PHE A 146 -0.79 4.88 -10.79
N ILE A 147 -0.96 3.92 -11.71
CA ILE A 147 -1.14 4.25 -13.13
C ILE A 147 -2.46 5.02 -13.33
N ILE A 148 -3.56 4.54 -12.74
CA ILE A 148 -4.88 5.19 -12.84
C ILE A 148 -4.85 6.58 -12.19
N SER A 149 -4.45 6.65 -10.92
CA SER A 149 -4.44 7.89 -10.15
C SER A 149 -3.39 8.88 -10.64
N GLY A 150 -2.17 8.43 -10.91
CA GLY A 150 -1.06 9.25 -11.37
C GLY A 150 -1.28 9.76 -12.80
N GLY A 151 -1.68 8.88 -13.72
CA GLY A 151 -2.02 9.28 -15.09
C GLY A 151 -3.25 10.19 -15.14
N GLY A 152 -4.29 9.90 -14.36
CA GLY A 152 -5.43 10.81 -14.20
C GLY A 152 -5.04 12.18 -13.65
N THR A 153 -4.12 12.23 -12.69
CA THR A 153 -3.61 13.49 -12.14
C THR A 153 -2.76 14.27 -13.16
N MET A 154 -1.96 13.58 -13.98
CA MET A 154 -1.24 14.22 -15.11
C MET A 154 -2.20 14.85 -16.12
N LYS A 155 -3.31 14.17 -16.42
CA LYS A 155 -4.38 14.71 -17.28
C LYS A 155 -4.99 15.99 -16.70
N LEU A 156 -5.33 15.98 -15.40
CA LEU A 156 -5.85 17.16 -14.70
C LEU A 156 -4.84 18.32 -14.70
N PHE A 157 -3.56 18.03 -14.49
CA PHE A 157 -2.50 19.04 -14.56
C PHE A 157 -2.39 19.67 -15.94
N TYR A 158 -2.45 18.87 -17.00
CA TYR A 158 -2.44 19.37 -18.38
C TYR A 158 -3.65 20.26 -18.67
N GLN A 159 -4.85 19.83 -18.27
CA GLN A 159 -6.08 20.62 -18.43
C GLN A 159 -6.03 21.95 -17.65
N LEU A 160 -5.41 21.95 -16.47
CA LEU A 160 -5.23 23.16 -15.67
C LEU A 160 -4.33 24.20 -16.34
N LEU A 161 -3.24 23.75 -16.98
CA LEU A 161 -2.28 24.64 -17.65
C LEU A 161 -2.79 25.12 -19.02
N CYS A 162 -3.56 24.29 -19.72
CA CYS A 162 -3.98 24.61 -21.08
C CYS A 162 -5.48 24.88 -21.20
N VAL A 163 -5.85 26.14 -20.94
CA VAL A 163 -7.23 26.64 -21.03
C VAL A 163 -7.76 26.66 -22.47
N ASP A 164 -6.89 26.90 -23.45
CA ASP A 164 -7.24 27.09 -24.87
C ASP A 164 -6.76 25.94 -25.79
N CYS A 165 -6.34 24.79 -25.24
CA CYS A 165 -5.84 23.65 -26.03
C CYS A 165 -6.92 22.91 -26.85
N SER A 166 -8.15 23.41 -26.91
CA SER A 166 -9.27 22.83 -27.65
C SER A 166 -9.04 22.67 -29.17
N SER A 167 -7.93 23.19 -29.72
CA SER A 167 -7.61 23.13 -31.16
C SER A 167 -6.77 21.92 -31.60
N LYS A 168 -6.27 21.07 -30.68
CA LYS A 168 -5.57 19.82 -31.05
C LYS A 168 -6.02 18.69 -30.13
N GLN A 169 -6.49 17.58 -30.70
CA GLN A 169 -7.11 16.44 -30.00
C GLN A 169 -6.46 16.17 -28.62
N PRO A 170 -7.18 16.42 -27.51
CA PRO A 170 -6.61 16.24 -26.17
C PRO A 170 -6.25 14.77 -25.96
N LEU A 171 -5.11 14.53 -25.30
CA LEU A 171 -4.68 13.17 -24.95
C LEU A 171 -5.76 12.49 -24.08
N THR A 172 -6.15 11.29 -24.49
CA THR A 172 -7.07 10.41 -23.76
C THR A 172 -6.47 9.95 -22.43
N ALA A 173 -7.30 9.50 -21.48
CA ALA A 173 -6.83 8.96 -20.22
C ALA A 173 -5.90 7.76 -20.41
N THR A 174 -6.18 6.89 -21.39
CA THR A 174 -5.30 5.78 -21.80
C THR A 174 -3.89 6.26 -22.17
N GLN A 175 -3.79 7.37 -22.93
CA GLN A 175 -2.49 7.93 -23.30
C GLN A 175 -1.75 8.49 -22.08
N TRP A 176 -2.45 9.12 -21.13
CA TRP A 176 -1.83 9.57 -19.87
C TRP A 176 -1.41 8.41 -18.97
N PHE A 177 -2.16 7.31 -18.93
CA PHE A 177 -1.76 6.08 -18.24
C PHE A 177 -0.47 5.52 -18.86
N LEU A 178 -0.36 5.56 -20.20
CA LEU A 178 0.84 5.14 -20.93
C LEU A 178 2.04 6.04 -20.60
N VAL A 179 1.86 7.37 -20.58
CA VAL A 179 2.92 8.32 -20.17
C VAL A 179 3.41 8.01 -18.75
N PHE A 180 2.48 7.80 -17.81
CA PHE A 180 2.83 7.47 -16.43
C PHE A 180 3.64 6.17 -16.33
N ILE A 181 3.19 5.09 -16.97
CA ILE A 181 3.89 3.80 -16.85
C ILE A 181 5.24 3.81 -17.59
N CYS A 182 5.36 4.52 -18.72
CA CYS A 182 6.64 4.72 -19.38
C CYS A 182 7.64 5.43 -18.46
N LEU A 183 7.22 6.50 -17.78
CA LEU A 183 8.03 7.19 -16.79
C LEU A 183 8.43 6.24 -15.64
N ALA A 184 7.48 5.49 -15.10
CA ALA A 184 7.74 4.56 -13.99
C ALA A 184 8.70 3.42 -14.38
N ILE A 185 8.60 2.86 -15.60
CA ILE A 185 9.52 1.85 -16.13
C ILE A 185 10.91 2.44 -16.32
N VAL A 186 11.03 3.62 -16.93
CA VAL A 186 12.33 4.29 -17.14
C VAL A 186 13.04 4.49 -15.81
N VAL A 187 12.35 5.02 -14.80
CA VAL A 187 12.90 5.14 -13.44
C VAL A 187 13.30 3.78 -12.87
N SER A 188 12.44 2.76 -13.02
CA SER A 188 12.70 1.41 -12.52
C SER A 188 13.95 0.75 -13.13
N ILE A 189 14.25 1.01 -14.40
CA ILE A 189 15.44 0.45 -15.07
C ILE A 189 16.73 0.87 -14.35
N PHE A 190 16.81 2.11 -13.87
CA PHE A 190 17.99 2.64 -13.15
C PHE A 190 18.07 2.19 -11.68
N LEU A 191 17.05 1.52 -11.16
CA LEU A 191 16.97 1.09 -9.76
C LEU A 191 17.09 -0.44 -9.70
N PRO A 192 18.28 -1.02 -9.47
CA PRO A 192 18.47 -2.48 -9.50
C PRO A 192 17.86 -3.21 -8.30
N ASN A 193 17.80 -2.56 -7.13
CA ASN A 193 17.36 -3.16 -5.87
C ASN A 193 16.69 -2.10 -4.98
N LEU A 194 16.02 -2.54 -3.91
CA LEU A 194 15.24 -1.66 -3.02
C LEU A 194 16.10 -0.60 -2.32
N HIS A 195 17.36 -0.90 -1.98
CA HIS A 195 18.27 0.09 -1.39
C HIS A 195 18.55 1.27 -2.33
N SER A 196 18.75 1.02 -3.63
CA SER A 196 18.90 2.07 -4.65
C SER A 196 17.67 2.99 -4.77
N VAL A 197 16.49 2.51 -4.38
CA VAL A 197 15.23 3.29 -4.38
C VAL A 197 15.20 4.33 -3.26
N SER A 198 16.14 4.30 -2.30
CA SER A 198 16.09 5.16 -1.10
C SER A 198 16.07 6.66 -1.41
N LEU A 199 16.86 7.14 -2.38
CA LEU A 199 16.84 8.55 -2.80
C LEU A 199 15.52 8.93 -3.49
N VAL A 200 15.00 8.03 -4.33
CA VAL A 200 13.70 8.21 -4.99
C VAL A 200 12.57 8.22 -3.95
N SER A 201 12.68 7.40 -2.90
CA SER A 201 11.73 7.37 -1.78
C SER A 201 11.82 8.61 -0.91
N PHE A 202 13.01 9.19 -0.74
CA PHE A 202 13.18 10.47 -0.06
C PHE A 202 12.43 11.59 -0.78
N LEU A 203 12.61 11.68 -2.11
CA LEU A 203 11.84 12.62 -2.93
C LEU A 203 10.33 12.35 -2.80
N GLY A 204 9.92 11.08 -2.88
CA GLY A 204 8.53 10.66 -2.71
C GLY A 204 7.92 11.08 -1.37
N ALA A 205 8.69 10.93 -0.29
CA ALA A 205 8.28 11.33 1.05
C ALA A 205 8.10 12.86 1.15
N ILE A 206 9.01 13.66 0.58
CA ILE A 206 8.86 15.13 0.55
C ILE A 206 7.61 15.51 -0.23
N MET A 207 7.40 14.93 -1.41
CA MET A 207 6.22 15.25 -2.23
C MET A 207 4.92 14.85 -1.51
N ALA A 208 4.92 13.70 -0.83
CA ALA A 208 3.78 13.22 -0.05
C ALA A 208 3.41 14.14 1.12
N VAL A 209 4.42 14.54 1.91
CA VAL A 209 4.24 15.49 3.01
C VAL A 209 3.82 16.85 2.46
N GLY A 210 4.43 17.27 1.35
CA GLY A 210 4.15 18.54 0.69
C GLY A 210 2.69 18.67 0.27
N TYR A 211 2.13 17.69 -0.45
CA TYR A 211 0.76 17.83 -0.93
C TYR A 211 -0.23 17.74 0.23
N CYS A 212 0.03 16.89 1.23
CA CYS A 212 -0.78 16.85 2.45
C CYS A 212 -0.79 18.21 3.14
N THR A 213 0.40 18.81 3.28
CA THR A 213 0.58 20.10 3.96
C THR A 213 -0.08 21.24 3.22
N ILE A 214 0.15 21.35 1.91
CA ILE A 214 -0.46 22.38 1.08
C ILE A 214 -1.99 22.29 1.15
N LEU A 215 -2.55 21.08 1.12
CA LEU A 215 -4.01 20.89 1.16
C LEU A 215 -4.64 21.44 2.43
N TRP A 216 -4.19 20.99 3.60
CA TRP A 216 -4.81 21.46 4.84
C TRP A 216 -4.50 22.94 5.11
N VAL A 217 -3.30 23.43 4.77
CA VAL A 217 -2.98 24.86 4.88
C VAL A 217 -3.87 25.70 3.98
N TYR A 218 -4.09 25.26 2.74
CA TYR A 218 -4.95 25.95 1.79
C TYR A 218 -6.40 26.01 2.31
N PHE A 219 -6.93 24.91 2.86
CA PHE A 219 -8.27 24.91 3.43
C PHE A 219 -8.40 25.86 4.63
N VAL A 220 -7.41 25.91 5.53
CA VAL A 220 -7.41 26.90 6.62
C VAL A 220 -7.39 28.32 6.08
N ALA A 221 -6.57 28.59 5.06
CA ALA A 221 -6.43 29.93 4.49
C ALA A 221 -7.65 30.40 3.70
N LYS A 222 -8.29 29.48 2.95
CA LYS A 222 -9.51 29.77 2.18
C LYS A 222 -10.72 29.94 3.11
N GLY A 223 -10.78 29.15 4.19
CA GLY A 223 -11.97 29.01 5.03
C GLY A 223 -12.88 27.90 4.53
N ARG A 224 -14.10 27.88 5.06
CA ARG A 224 -15.14 26.91 4.72
C ARG A 224 -15.67 27.14 3.30
N GLU A 225 -16.04 26.07 2.61
CA GLU A 225 -16.56 26.15 1.23
C GLU A 225 -17.91 26.88 1.17
N ASP A 226 -18.74 26.73 2.21
CA ASP A 226 -20.05 27.36 2.33
C ASP A 226 -20.38 27.60 3.81
N ASP A 227 -21.26 28.56 4.10
CA ASP A 227 -21.72 28.85 5.46
C ASP A 227 -22.78 27.82 5.92
N GLU A 228 -23.44 27.13 4.98
CA GLU A 228 -24.46 26.09 5.25
C GLU A 228 -23.90 24.66 5.41
N ILE A 229 -22.64 24.50 5.83
CA ILE A 229 -22.05 23.17 6.03
C ILE A 229 -22.64 22.49 7.27
N VAL A 230 -23.07 21.24 7.08
CA VAL A 230 -23.59 20.39 8.16
C VAL A 230 -22.57 19.31 8.55
N TYR A 231 -22.43 19.09 9.86
CA TYR A 231 -21.54 18.10 10.47
C TYR A 231 -22.29 16.97 11.18
N ASP A 232 -23.62 16.97 11.13
CA ASP A 232 -24.43 15.89 11.69
C ASP A 232 -24.38 14.68 10.74
N PRO A 233 -23.82 13.53 11.17
CA PRO A 233 -23.79 12.33 10.34
C PRO A 233 -25.18 11.79 10.02
N SER A 234 -26.23 12.19 10.77
CA SER A 234 -27.61 11.77 10.51
C SER A 234 -28.13 12.27 9.17
N GLU A 235 -27.70 13.46 8.72
CA GLU A 235 -28.09 14.01 7.42
C GLU A 235 -27.37 13.35 6.23
N ALA A 236 -26.31 12.59 6.49
CA ALA A 236 -25.59 11.86 5.45
C ALA A 236 -26.25 10.50 5.09
N VAL A 237 -27.37 10.14 5.73
CA VAL A 237 -27.99 8.82 5.61
C VAL A 237 -29.52 8.84 5.71
N ASP A 238 -30.18 8.23 4.72
CA ASP A 238 -31.64 8.25 4.59
C ASP A 238 -32.38 7.19 5.45
N SER A 239 -31.65 6.29 6.13
CA SER A 239 -32.23 5.21 6.93
C SER A 239 -31.26 4.66 7.97
N GLU A 240 -31.77 3.93 8.97
CA GLU A 240 -30.94 3.26 9.99
C GLU A 240 -30.00 2.21 9.38
N VAL A 241 -30.48 1.43 8.41
CA VAL A 241 -29.64 0.48 7.66
C VAL A 241 -28.57 1.23 6.85
N GLY A 242 -28.94 2.38 6.27
CA GLY A 242 -28.00 3.29 5.63
C GLY A 242 -26.91 3.77 6.60
N ARG A 243 -27.27 4.14 7.84
CA ARG A 243 -26.35 4.57 8.88
C ARG A 243 -25.32 3.51 9.23
N ILE A 244 -25.76 2.27 9.46
CA ILE A 244 -24.85 1.15 9.74
C ILE A 244 -23.89 0.97 8.56
N ARG A 245 -24.42 0.90 7.33
CA ARG A 245 -23.60 0.76 6.11
C ARG A 245 -22.55 1.88 6.00
N SER A 246 -22.92 3.13 6.25
CA SER A 246 -22.02 4.28 6.16
C SER A 246 -20.92 4.27 7.23
N ILE A 247 -21.24 3.88 8.47
CA ILE A 247 -20.24 3.70 9.54
C ILE A 247 -19.21 2.65 9.13
N LEU A 248 -19.67 1.49 8.65
CA LEU A 248 -18.78 0.41 8.24
C LEU A 248 -17.94 0.78 7.02
N TYR A 249 -18.52 1.54 6.09
CA TYR A 249 -17.81 2.09 4.93
C TYR A 249 -16.70 3.05 5.38
N ALA A 250 -16.97 3.92 6.36
CA ALA A 250 -15.98 4.84 6.93
C ALA A 250 -14.84 4.11 7.65
N LEU A 251 -15.12 3.03 8.38
CA LEU A 251 -14.08 2.16 8.95
C LEU A 251 -13.20 1.56 7.84
N GLY A 252 -13.79 1.16 6.71
CA GLY A 252 -13.06 0.71 5.53
C GLY A 252 -12.15 1.78 4.94
N ILE A 253 -12.64 3.03 4.82
CA ILE A 253 -11.84 4.18 4.35
C ILE A 253 -10.63 4.40 5.27
N ILE A 254 -10.85 4.46 6.60
CA ILE A 254 -9.77 4.66 7.58
C ILE A 254 -8.76 3.51 7.48
N ALA A 255 -9.24 2.27 7.45
CA ALA A 255 -8.38 1.09 7.38
C ALA A 255 -7.50 1.08 6.11
N LEU A 256 -8.05 1.51 4.96
CA LEU A 256 -7.33 1.52 3.69
C LEU A 256 -6.46 2.75 3.46
N ALA A 257 -6.64 3.82 4.24
CA ALA A 257 -5.71 4.94 4.25
C ALA A 257 -4.33 4.51 4.76
N PHE A 258 -4.28 3.57 5.71
CA PHE A 258 -3.03 2.99 6.20
C PHE A 258 -2.56 1.84 5.32
N ARG A 259 -1.48 2.07 4.57
CA ARG A 259 -0.86 1.07 3.68
C ARG A 259 0.60 0.84 4.06
N GLY A 260 1.21 -0.18 3.46
CA GLY A 260 2.66 -0.41 3.54
C GLY A 260 3.14 -1.60 4.37
N HIS A 261 2.29 -2.35 5.08
CA HIS A 261 2.76 -3.51 5.87
C HIS A 261 3.40 -4.60 5.04
N ASN A 262 2.85 -4.82 3.84
CA ASN A 262 3.34 -5.82 2.90
C ASN A 262 4.74 -5.49 2.36
N VAL A 263 5.29 -4.31 2.68
CA VAL A 263 6.65 -3.92 2.35
C VAL A 263 7.54 -3.71 3.58
N VAL A 264 7.01 -3.83 4.81
CA VAL A 264 7.78 -3.56 6.05
C VAL A 264 8.95 -4.53 6.20
N LEU A 265 8.73 -5.83 5.99
CA LEU A 265 9.80 -6.83 6.12
C LEU A 265 10.82 -6.71 4.99
N GLU A 266 10.36 -6.32 3.82
CA GLU A 266 11.16 -6.08 2.62
C GLU A 266 12.08 -4.88 2.81
N ILE A 267 11.56 -3.76 3.34
CA ILE A 267 12.34 -2.59 3.75
C ILE A 267 13.34 -2.97 4.83
N GLN A 268 12.90 -3.68 5.88
CA GLN A 268 13.81 -4.14 6.93
C GLN A 268 14.89 -5.08 6.37
N GLY A 269 14.59 -5.86 5.33
CA GLY A 269 15.51 -6.70 4.57
C GLY A 269 16.73 -5.96 4.03
N THR A 270 16.59 -4.67 3.71
CA THR A 270 17.70 -3.82 3.22
C THR A 270 18.64 -3.32 4.33
N LEU A 271 18.28 -3.51 5.59
CA LEU A 271 19.10 -3.05 6.71
C LEU A 271 20.21 -4.07 7.02
N PRO A 272 21.41 -3.60 7.42
CA PRO A 272 22.44 -4.49 7.89
C PRO A 272 22.02 -5.15 9.20
N SER A 273 22.44 -6.40 9.38
CA SER A 273 22.29 -7.16 10.62
C SER A 273 23.59 -7.91 10.88
N THR A 274 24.01 -7.98 12.14
CA THR A 274 25.17 -8.77 12.57
C THR A 274 24.75 -9.71 13.71
N PRO A 275 25.52 -10.77 14.02
CA PRO A 275 25.19 -11.68 15.12
C PRO A 275 24.92 -10.96 16.46
N ASN A 276 25.58 -9.81 16.67
CA ASN A 276 25.46 -9.03 17.91
C ASN A 276 24.48 -7.84 17.78
N ARG A 277 23.94 -7.55 16.59
CA ARG A 277 23.08 -6.39 16.36
C ARG A 277 22.01 -6.69 15.32
N SER A 278 20.79 -6.90 15.81
CA SER A 278 19.60 -7.07 14.98
C SER A 278 19.27 -5.81 14.18
N SER A 279 18.72 -6.00 12.97
CA SER A 279 18.16 -4.94 12.13
C SER A 279 16.98 -4.21 12.81
N SER A 280 16.33 -4.83 13.79
CA SER A 280 15.13 -4.34 14.49
C SER A 280 15.31 -2.93 15.08
N ASN A 281 16.47 -2.64 15.67
CA ASN A 281 16.74 -1.34 16.28
C ASN A 281 16.80 -0.20 15.24
N LEU A 282 17.40 -0.46 14.08
CA LEU A 282 17.46 0.52 12.98
C LEU A 282 16.08 0.70 12.35
N MET A 283 15.38 -0.42 12.11
CA MET A 283 14.04 -0.41 11.55
C MET A 283 13.07 0.35 12.45
N TRP A 284 13.06 0.07 13.76
CA TRP A 284 12.17 0.71 14.71
C TRP A 284 12.37 2.22 14.80
N LYS A 285 13.61 2.71 14.73
CA LYS A 285 13.88 4.16 14.61
C LYS A 285 13.25 4.76 13.35
N GLY A 286 13.36 4.07 12.22
CA GLY A 286 12.71 4.48 10.96
C GLY A 286 11.18 4.44 11.04
N VAL A 287 10.62 3.43 11.71
CA VAL A 287 9.17 3.30 11.95
C VAL A 287 8.68 4.47 12.81
N ILE A 288 9.29 4.76 13.95
CA ILE A 288 8.86 5.88 14.79
C ILE A 288 8.94 7.21 14.04
N ALA A 289 10.05 7.49 13.34
CA ALA A 289 10.19 8.72 12.58
C ALA A 289 9.13 8.85 11.46
N SER A 290 8.90 7.79 10.68
CA SER A 290 7.90 7.79 9.62
C SER A 290 6.48 7.91 10.14
N TYR A 291 6.14 7.27 11.25
CA TYR A 291 4.81 7.32 11.84
C TYR A 291 4.47 8.68 12.44
N LEU A 292 5.45 9.39 13.01
CA LEU A 292 5.27 10.79 13.41
C LEU A 292 4.94 11.67 12.20
N ILE A 293 5.65 11.49 11.08
CA ILE A 293 5.38 12.23 9.83
C ILE A 293 3.99 11.89 9.28
N ILE A 294 3.63 10.60 9.24
CA ILE A 294 2.31 10.14 8.79
C ILE A 294 1.21 10.75 9.66
N ALA A 295 1.38 10.80 10.99
CA ALA A 295 0.41 11.43 11.89
C ALA A 295 0.20 12.92 11.57
N VAL A 296 1.30 13.67 11.35
CA VAL A 296 1.26 15.09 10.97
C VAL A 296 0.65 15.32 9.58
N CYS A 297 0.57 14.28 8.73
CA CYS A 297 -0.13 14.36 7.45
C CYS A 297 -1.62 13.98 7.59
N PHE A 298 -1.89 12.82 8.19
CA PHE A 298 -3.21 12.19 8.17
C PHE A 298 -4.21 12.94 9.04
N PHE A 299 -3.83 13.30 10.27
CA PHE A 299 -4.75 13.96 11.20
C PHE A 299 -5.16 15.36 10.71
N PRO A 300 -4.23 16.24 10.31
CA PRO A 300 -4.62 17.55 9.76
C PRO A 300 -5.45 17.43 8.48
N VAL A 301 -5.10 16.54 7.54
CA VAL A 301 -5.90 16.33 6.33
C VAL A 301 -7.33 15.90 6.68
N ALA A 302 -7.49 14.93 7.59
CA ALA A 302 -8.80 14.44 8.03
C ALA A 302 -9.62 15.54 8.73
N ILE A 303 -9.03 16.20 9.73
CA ILE A 303 -9.68 17.21 10.58
C ILE A 303 -10.02 18.45 9.75
N VAL A 304 -9.04 19.05 9.09
CA VAL A 304 -9.24 20.29 8.34
C VAL A 304 -10.07 20.05 7.09
N GLY A 305 -9.86 18.93 6.40
CA GLY A 305 -10.67 18.56 5.24
C GLY A 305 -12.15 18.38 5.61
N TYR A 306 -12.44 17.74 6.76
CA TYR A 306 -13.81 17.63 7.25
C TYR A 306 -14.36 18.99 7.70
N TRP A 307 -13.58 19.81 8.41
CA TRP A 307 -13.96 21.18 8.79
C TRP A 307 -14.22 22.10 7.60
N ALA A 308 -13.55 21.92 6.48
CA ALA A 308 -13.70 22.81 5.33
C ALA A 308 -14.92 22.46 4.46
N PHE A 309 -15.33 21.19 4.43
CA PHE A 309 -16.37 20.70 3.49
C PHE A 309 -17.58 20.03 4.15
N GLY A 310 -17.45 19.44 5.34
CA GLY A 310 -18.50 18.67 6.02
C GLY A 310 -19.24 17.70 5.07
N ASN A 311 -20.57 17.76 5.07
CA ASN A 311 -21.43 16.93 4.21
C ASN A 311 -21.28 17.18 2.69
N LYS A 312 -20.54 18.21 2.25
CA LYS A 312 -20.31 18.50 0.82
C LYS A 312 -19.19 17.69 0.17
N ILE A 313 -18.47 16.86 0.93
CA ILE A 313 -17.41 16.00 0.38
C ILE A 313 -18.03 14.98 -0.60
N PRO A 314 -17.58 14.92 -1.87
CA PRO A 314 -18.09 13.95 -2.84
C PRO A 314 -17.89 12.52 -2.38
N SER A 315 -18.97 11.74 -2.37
CA SER A 315 -18.91 10.33 -1.97
C SER A 315 -18.16 9.43 -2.97
N ASN A 316 -18.09 9.86 -4.23
CA ASN A 316 -17.29 9.21 -5.27
C ASN A 316 -15.92 9.91 -5.37
N GLY A 317 -14.87 9.28 -4.83
CA GLY A 317 -13.48 9.74 -4.97
C GLY A 317 -12.99 10.79 -3.93
N GLY A 318 -13.84 11.19 -2.97
CA GLY A 318 -13.44 11.96 -1.80
C GLY A 318 -12.81 13.32 -2.13
N MET A 319 -11.77 13.70 -1.38
CA MET A 319 -11.12 15.00 -1.54
C MET A 319 -10.44 15.15 -2.91
N LEU A 320 -9.98 14.07 -3.55
CA LEU A 320 -9.37 14.16 -4.88
C LEU A 320 -10.40 14.61 -5.93
N THR A 321 -11.64 14.15 -5.80
CA THR A 321 -12.74 14.60 -6.66
C THR A 321 -13.15 16.03 -6.32
N ALA A 322 -13.22 16.38 -5.04
CA ALA A 322 -13.43 17.77 -4.60
C ALA A 322 -12.35 18.73 -5.14
N LEU A 323 -11.09 18.26 -5.18
CA LEU A 323 -9.95 18.96 -5.77
C LEU A 323 -10.13 19.22 -7.26
N SER A 324 -10.71 18.28 -7.99
CA SER A 324 -10.93 18.39 -9.45
C SER A 324 -12.18 19.20 -9.84
N SER A 325 -13.17 19.34 -8.96
CA SER A 325 -14.42 20.06 -9.25
C SER A 325 -14.53 21.38 -8.48
N SER A 326 -14.64 21.32 -7.15
CA SER A 326 -14.85 22.50 -6.29
C SER A 326 -13.62 23.41 -6.27
N LEU A 327 -12.43 22.84 -6.09
CA LEU A 327 -11.19 23.63 -6.07
C LEU A 327 -10.76 24.09 -7.45
N HIS A 328 -11.05 23.37 -8.53
CA HIS A 328 -10.62 23.81 -9.87
C HIS A 328 -11.17 25.19 -10.24
N ASN A 329 -12.39 25.51 -9.76
CA ASN A 329 -13.05 26.78 -10.02
C ASN A 329 -12.67 27.89 -9.03
N HIS A 330 -12.20 27.55 -7.83
CA HIS A 330 -12.00 28.52 -6.73
C HIS A 330 -10.55 28.62 -6.22
N ALA A 331 -9.68 27.66 -6.54
CA ALA A 331 -8.28 27.67 -6.15
C ALA A 331 -7.41 28.34 -7.22
N SER A 332 -6.31 28.95 -6.78
CA SER A 332 -5.34 29.50 -7.71
C SER A 332 -4.67 28.36 -8.49
N LYS A 333 -4.61 28.50 -9.82
CA LYS A 333 -3.94 27.55 -10.73
C LYS A 333 -2.54 27.11 -10.27
N PRO A 334 -1.64 27.99 -9.76
CA PRO A 334 -0.32 27.53 -9.31
C PRO A 334 -0.38 26.58 -8.10
N VAL A 335 -1.30 26.80 -7.15
CA VAL A 335 -1.45 25.92 -5.97
C VAL A 335 -1.94 24.55 -6.41
N LEU A 336 -2.98 24.50 -7.24
CA LEU A 336 -3.52 23.24 -7.74
C LEU A 336 -2.52 22.49 -8.63
N GLY A 337 -1.79 23.21 -9.47
CA GLY A 337 -0.72 22.65 -10.29
C GLY A 337 0.40 22.04 -9.45
N LEU A 338 0.80 22.70 -8.37
CA LEU A 338 1.80 22.21 -7.43
C LEU A 338 1.33 20.92 -6.74
N ILE A 339 0.08 20.86 -6.27
CA ILE A 339 -0.51 19.66 -5.68
C ILE A 339 -0.46 18.50 -6.68
N TYR A 340 -0.91 18.71 -7.92
CA TYR A 340 -0.92 17.67 -8.95
C TYR A 340 0.47 17.14 -9.26
N VAL A 341 1.47 18.02 -9.43
CA VAL A 341 2.87 17.61 -9.66
C VAL A 341 3.40 16.78 -8.49
N GLN A 342 3.14 17.20 -7.24
CA GLN A 342 3.59 16.47 -6.06
C GLN A 342 2.91 15.09 -5.94
N VAL A 343 1.60 15.00 -6.21
CA VAL A 343 0.88 13.72 -6.23
C VAL A 343 1.45 12.78 -7.29
N VAL A 344 1.71 13.29 -8.50
CA VAL A 344 2.29 12.50 -9.61
C VAL A 344 3.67 11.96 -9.23
N ILE A 345 4.56 12.82 -8.73
CA ILE A 345 5.91 12.38 -8.32
C ILE A 345 5.80 11.35 -7.20
N SER A 346 4.98 11.62 -6.17
CA SER A 346 4.74 10.67 -5.07
C SER A 346 4.24 9.30 -5.55
N CYS A 347 3.35 9.26 -6.56
CA CYS A 347 2.89 8.02 -7.17
C CYS A 347 4.03 7.29 -7.91
N VAL A 348 4.84 8.00 -8.71
CA VAL A 348 5.97 7.40 -9.45
C VAL A 348 7.01 6.83 -8.49
N THR A 349 7.31 7.53 -7.39
CA THR A 349 8.28 7.09 -6.40
C THR A 349 7.77 5.89 -5.58
N ALA A 350 6.51 5.94 -5.13
CA ALA A 350 5.89 4.84 -4.40
C ALA A 350 5.74 3.58 -5.27
N PHE A 351 5.46 3.74 -6.57
CA PHE A 351 5.46 2.65 -7.55
C PHE A 351 6.77 1.86 -7.51
N GLN A 352 7.92 2.53 -7.36
CA GLN A 352 9.22 1.86 -7.31
C GLN A 352 9.36 0.94 -6.10
N ILE A 353 8.79 1.30 -4.95
CA ILE A 353 8.84 0.49 -3.73
C ILE A 353 7.96 -0.76 -3.88
N TYR A 354 6.72 -0.58 -4.32
CA TYR A 354 5.79 -1.71 -4.46
C TYR A 354 6.17 -2.64 -5.62
N SER A 355 6.68 -2.10 -6.74
CA SER A 355 7.15 -2.93 -7.86
C SER A 355 8.38 -3.75 -7.51
N MET A 356 9.26 -3.31 -6.59
CA MET A 356 10.39 -4.11 -6.10
C MET A 356 9.96 -5.42 -5.46
N VAL A 357 8.82 -5.45 -4.77
CA VAL A 357 8.27 -6.71 -4.22
C VAL A 357 7.86 -7.65 -5.35
N VAL A 358 7.24 -7.13 -6.42
CA VAL A 358 6.86 -7.94 -7.56
C VAL A 358 8.09 -8.44 -8.31
N TYR A 359 9.09 -7.58 -8.55
CA TYR A 359 10.34 -7.96 -9.20
C TYR A 359 11.09 -9.04 -8.43
N ASP A 360 11.17 -8.93 -7.10
CA ASP A 360 11.79 -9.96 -6.25
C ASP A 360 11.11 -11.32 -6.43
N ASN A 361 9.77 -11.36 -6.41
CA ASN A 361 9.04 -12.61 -6.61
C ASN A 361 9.22 -13.17 -8.04
N LEU A 362 9.23 -12.32 -9.07
CA LEU A 362 9.42 -12.74 -10.46
C LEU A 362 10.86 -13.24 -10.72
N GLU A 363 11.87 -12.56 -10.19
CA GLU A 363 13.27 -12.97 -10.30
C GLU A 363 13.52 -14.27 -9.53
N ARG A 364 12.88 -14.47 -8.37
CA ARG A 364 12.91 -15.75 -7.63
C ARG A 364 12.27 -16.88 -8.41
N ALA A 365 11.12 -16.64 -9.03
CA ALA A 365 10.45 -17.62 -9.89
C ALA A 365 11.29 -17.96 -11.13
N TYR A 366 12.04 -17.01 -11.67
CA TYR A 366 13.00 -17.28 -12.74
C TYR A 366 14.17 -18.14 -12.23
N ALA A 367 14.83 -17.71 -11.15
CA ALA A 367 16.01 -18.37 -10.62
C ALA A 367 15.73 -19.80 -10.12
N SER A 368 14.53 -20.07 -9.58
CA SER A 368 14.14 -21.43 -9.17
C SER A 368 14.02 -22.38 -10.38
N ARG A 369 13.66 -21.85 -11.55
CA ARG A 369 13.48 -22.64 -12.78
C ARG A 369 14.79 -22.84 -13.54
N THR A 370 15.57 -21.78 -13.67
CA THR A 370 16.81 -21.79 -14.47
C THR A 370 18.04 -22.18 -13.64
N SER A 371 17.95 -22.13 -12.31
CA SER A 371 19.09 -22.25 -11.40
C SER A 371 20.20 -21.22 -11.69
N GLN A 372 19.84 -20.08 -12.26
CA GLN A 372 20.76 -19.00 -12.67
C GLN A 372 20.29 -17.64 -12.14
N GLU A 373 21.25 -16.75 -11.87
CA GLU A 373 20.96 -15.36 -11.56
C GLU A 373 20.35 -14.63 -12.78
N CYS A 374 19.39 -13.74 -12.55
CA CYS A 374 18.82 -12.92 -13.60
C CYS A 374 19.86 -11.98 -14.21
N THR A 375 20.14 -12.14 -15.52
CA THR A 375 20.96 -11.20 -16.28
C THR A 375 20.33 -9.81 -16.32
N LYS A 376 21.12 -8.77 -16.60
CA LYS A 376 20.60 -7.39 -16.76
C LYS A 376 19.47 -7.30 -17.78
N LEU A 377 19.58 -8.02 -18.90
CA LEU A 377 18.54 -8.06 -19.93
C LEU A 377 17.26 -8.72 -19.42
N THR A 378 17.38 -9.83 -18.67
CA THR A 378 16.25 -10.50 -18.04
C THR A 378 15.53 -9.58 -17.05
N ARG A 379 16.28 -8.84 -16.22
CA ARG A 379 15.69 -7.87 -15.26
C ARG A 379 14.94 -6.74 -15.99
N ILE A 380 15.49 -6.22 -17.08
CA ILE A 380 14.81 -5.23 -17.93
C ILE A 380 13.53 -5.83 -18.53
N ALA A 381 13.60 -7.04 -19.08
CA ALA A 381 12.44 -7.72 -19.65
C ALA A 381 11.33 -7.95 -18.62
N ILE A 382 11.67 -8.35 -17.39
CA ILE A 382 10.73 -8.51 -16.28
C ILE A 382 10.03 -7.18 -15.97
N ARG A 383 10.78 -6.07 -15.87
CA ARG A 383 10.24 -4.74 -15.56
C ARG A 383 9.32 -4.22 -16.66
N VAL A 384 9.73 -4.34 -17.92
CA VAL A 384 8.90 -3.94 -19.07
C VAL A 384 7.64 -4.80 -19.16
N SER A 385 7.76 -6.12 -18.97
CA SER A 385 6.61 -7.04 -19.02
C SER A 385 5.61 -6.75 -17.90
N PHE A 386 6.10 -6.53 -16.67
CA PHE A 386 5.26 -6.14 -15.54
C PHE A 386 4.58 -4.78 -15.78
N GLY A 387 5.31 -3.81 -16.32
CA GLY A 387 4.74 -2.53 -16.72
C GLY A 387 3.64 -2.66 -17.78
N GLY A 388 3.85 -3.51 -18.79
CA GLY A 388 2.83 -3.82 -19.80
C GLY A 388 1.58 -4.49 -19.21
N VAL A 389 1.73 -5.46 -18.31
CA VAL A 389 0.61 -6.13 -17.63
C VAL A 389 -0.17 -5.14 -16.76
N THR A 390 0.52 -4.33 -15.96
CA THR A 390 -0.14 -3.34 -15.09
C THR A 390 -0.83 -2.23 -15.88
N PHE A 391 -0.26 -1.80 -17.00
CA PHE A 391 -0.92 -0.89 -17.94
C PHE A 391 -2.17 -1.51 -18.58
N PHE A 392 -2.10 -2.76 -19.03
CA PHE A 392 -3.26 -3.43 -19.57
C PHE A 392 -4.40 -3.51 -18.53
N ILE A 393 -4.08 -3.87 -17.29
CA ILE A 393 -5.08 -3.92 -16.21
C ILE A 393 -5.63 -2.53 -15.90
N SER A 394 -4.81 -1.47 -15.88
CA SER A 394 -5.31 -0.12 -15.59
C SER A 394 -6.26 0.40 -16.66
N VAL A 395 -6.04 0.04 -17.93
CA VAL A 395 -6.93 0.38 -19.05
C VAL A 395 -8.17 -0.50 -19.06
N ALA A 396 -8.03 -1.80 -18.78
CA ALA A 396 -9.16 -2.73 -18.77
C ALA A 396 -10.12 -2.46 -17.60
N PHE A 397 -9.60 -2.06 -16.43
CA PHE A 397 -10.38 -1.85 -15.20
C PHE A 397 -10.12 -0.46 -14.59
N PRO A 398 -10.47 0.64 -15.28
CA PRO A 398 -10.18 1.99 -14.79
C PRO A 398 -11.05 2.38 -13.57
N PHE A 399 -12.12 1.65 -13.31
CA PHE A 399 -12.97 1.75 -12.11
C PHE A 399 -12.41 1.04 -10.87
N LEU A 400 -11.22 0.44 -10.92
CA LEU A 400 -10.58 -0.19 -9.73
C LEU A 400 -10.55 0.70 -8.47
N PRO A 401 -10.41 2.04 -8.55
CA PRO A 401 -10.55 2.90 -7.37
C PRO A 401 -11.90 2.75 -6.65
N GLN A 402 -12.99 2.51 -7.38
CA GLN A 402 -14.32 2.29 -6.80
C GLN A 402 -14.41 0.92 -6.09
N LEU A 403 -13.59 -0.04 -6.52
CA LEU A 403 -13.48 -1.37 -5.90
C LEU A 403 -12.46 -1.43 -4.77
N ALA A 404 -11.77 -0.32 -4.47
CA ALA A 404 -10.68 -0.31 -3.50
C ALA A 404 -11.10 -0.82 -2.12
N ILE A 405 -12.36 -0.59 -1.71
CA ILE A 405 -12.87 -1.08 -0.42
C ILE A 405 -13.08 -2.60 -0.42
N VAL A 406 -13.63 -3.16 -1.48
CA VAL A 406 -13.83 -4.62 -1.60
C VAL A 406 -12.49 -5.34 -1.70
N ILE A 407 -11.66 -4.93 -2.66
CA ILE A 407 -10.42 -5.66 -2.93
C ILE A 407 -9.38 -5.36 -1.84
N GLY A 408 -9.33 -4.11 -1.35
CA GLY A 408 -8.54 -3.71 -0.20
C GLY A 408 -8.94 -4.39 1.09
N GLY A 409 -10.23 -4.71 1.26
CA GLY A 409 -10.74 -5.46 2.40
C GLY A 409 -10.00 -6.78 2.60
N VAL A 410 -9.71 -7.53 1.53
CA VAL A 410 -8.96 -8.80 1.60
C VAL A 410 -7.54 -8.59 2.13
N ALA A 411 -6.93 -7.47 1.77
CA ALA A 411 -5.59 -7.10 2.20
C ALA A 411 -5.49 -6.60 3.65
N LEU A 412 -6.59 -6.16 4.26
CA LEU A 412 -6.61 -5.70 5.65
C LEU A 412 -6.14 -6.76 6.65
N CYS A 413 -6.32 -8.04 6.33
CA CYS A 413 -5.80 -9.13 7.12
C CYS A 413 -4.27 -9.06 7.30
N LEU A 414 -3.51 -8.65 6.28
CA LEU A 414 -2.05 -8.50 6.39
C LEU A 414 -1.63 -7.41 7.39
N THR A 415 -2.51 -6.43 7.55
CA THR A 415 -2.28 -5.18 8.26
C THR A 415 -2.68 -5.29 9.72
N PHE A 416 -3.91 -5.73 9.99
CA PHE A 416 -4.50 -5.74 11.33
C PHE A 416 -4.56 -7.13 11.99
N GLY A 417 -4.64 -8.20 11.19
CA GLY A 417 -4.89 -9.57 11.70
C GLY A 417 -3.62 -10.42 11.82
N TYR A 418 -3.00 -10.71 10.67
CA TYR A 418 -1.94 -11.70 10.56
C TYR A 418 -0.71 -11.39 11.41
N PRO A 419 -0.19 -10.16 11.56
CA PRO A 419 0.99 -9.93 12.39
C PRO A 419 0.82 -10.42 13.82
N SER A 420 -0.37 -10.24 14.41
CA SER A 420 -0.68 -10.73 15.76
C SER A 420 -0.80 -12.25 15.83
N LEU A 421 -1.45 -12.87 14.85
CA LEU A 421 -1.56 -14.33 14.78
C LEU A 421 -0.22 -15.01 14.50
N MET A 422 0.59 -14.45 13.60
CA MET A 422 1.95 -14.89 13.32
C MET A 422 2.82 -14.76 14.57
N TRP A 423 2.67 -13.68 15.34
CA TRP A 423 3.38 -13.51 16.60
C TRP A 423 3.04 -14.61 17.61
N ILE A 424 1.77 -14.96 17.77
CA ILE A 424 1.35 -16.06 18.64
C ILE A 424 1.95 -17.39 18.16
N ALA A 425 1.85 -17.68 16.86
CA ALA A 425 2.33 -18.93 16.28
C ALA A 425 3.84 -19.13 16.45
N ILE A 426 4.62 -18.06 16.23
CA ILE A 426 6.09 -18.10 16.29
C ILE A 426 6.61 -18.01 17.72
N LYS A 427 6.10 -17.06 18.54
CA LYS A 427 6.62 -16.83 19.90
C LYS A 427 6.03 -17.75 20.95
N LYS A 428 4.90 -18.41 20.68
CA LYS A 428 4.24 -19.37 21.57
C LYS A 428 4.17 -18.89 23.04
N PRO A 429 3.64 -17.68 23.30
CA PRO A 429 3.56 -17.15 24.66
C PRO A 429 2.59 -17.99 25.51
N PRO A 430 2.67 -17.94 26.85
CA PRO A 430 1.73 -18.66 27.72
C PRO A 430 0.28 -18.23 27.43
N THR A 431 -0.63 -19.18 27.31
CA THR A 431 -2.04 -18.95 26.94
C THR A 431 -2.83 -18.12 27.95
N ARG A 432 -2.36 -18.03 29.20
CA ARG A 432 -2.94 -17.17 30.24
C ARG A 432 -2.28 -15.78 30.32
N SER A 433 -1.29 -15.49 29.48
CA SER A 433 -0.63 -14.17 29.50
C SER A 433 -1.50 -13.10 28.83
N GLY A 434 -1.48 -11.88 29.37
CA GLY A 434 -2.20 -10.75 28.76
C GLY A 434 -1.75 -10.48 27.32
N ARG A 435 -0.46 -10.69 27.00
CA ARG A 435 0.07 -10.55 25.62
C ARG A 435 -0.56 -11.54 24.64
N TRP A 436 -0.87 -12.76 25.08
CA TRP A 436 -1.56 -13.74 24.24
C TRP A 436 -2.99 -13.27 23.93
N TRP A 437 -3.76 -12.87 24.94
CA TRP A 437 -5.13 -12.38 24.76
C TRP A 437 -5.22 -11.12 23.90
N VAL A 438 -4.30 -10.17 24.09
CA VAL A 438 -4.24 -8.95 23.26
C VAL A 438 -4.00 -9.31 21.79
N ASN A 439 -3.00 -10.17 21.50
CA ASN A 439 -2.72 -10.55 20.12
C ASN A 439 -3.82 -11.42 19.50
N LEU A 440 -4.46 -12.28 20.29
CA LEU A 440 -5.57 -13.09 19.79
C LEU A 440 -6.77 -12.19 19.47
N GLY A 441 -7.11 -11.29 20.39
CA GLY A 441 -8.18 -10.31 20.21
C GLY A 441 -7.95 -9.44 18.98
N LEU A 442 -6.77 -8.81 18.86
CA LEU A 442 -6.43 -8.00 17.68
C LEU A 442 -6.42 -8.86 16.40
N GLY A 443 -5.85 -10.07 16.43
CA GLY A 443 -5.86 -10.99 15.30
C GLY A 443 -7.26 -11.30 14.79
N CYS A 444 -8.16 -11.71 15.69
CA CYS A 444 -9.56 -12.03 15.37
C CYS A 444 -10.35 -10.79 14.94
N LEU A 445 -10.18 -9.65 15.62
CA LEU A 445 -10.84 -8.39 15.27
C LEU A 445 -10.39 -7.91 13.89
N GLY A 446 -9.10 -8.06 13.54
CA GLY A 446 -8.58 -7.68 12.23
C GLY A 446 -9.17 -8.51 11.09
N ILE A 447 -9.31 -9.82 11.30
CA ILE A 447 -9.98 -10.71 10.34
C ILE A 447 -11.48 -10.37 10.24
N GLY A 448 -12.15 -10.16 11.37
CA GLY A 448 -13.56 -9.78 11.41
C GLY A 448 -13.82 -8.45 10.69
N LEU A 449 -12.95 -7.44 10.90
CA LEU A 449 -13.00 -6.17 10.21
C LEU A 449 -12.80 -6.34 8.70
N SER A 450 -11.86 -7.17 8.26
CA SER A 450 -11.65 -7.48 6.84
C SER A 450 -12.90 -8.06 6.18
N VAL A 451 -13.53 -9.08 6.78
CA VAL A 451 -14.77 -9.69 6.27
C VAL A 451 -15.88 -8.65 6.21
N LEU A 452 -16.05 -7.87 7.27
CA LEU A 452 -17.09 -6.85 7.36
C LEU A 452 -16.91 -5.75 6.29
N VAL A 453 -15.67 -5.30 6.06
CA VAL A 453 -15.35 -4.29 5.03
C VAL A 453 -15.64 -4.82 3.63
N ILE A 454 -15.34 -6.10 3.36
CA ILE A 454 -15.67 -6.75 2.07
C ILE A 454 -17.19 -6.78 1.88
N VAL A 455 -17.94 -7.26 2.87
CA VAL A 455 -19.41 -7.35 2.81
C VAL A 455 -20.01 -5.97 2.55
N VAL A 456 -19.52 -4.94 3.26
CA VAL A 456 -20.01 -3.56 3.10
C VAL A 456 -19.61 -2.96 1.77
N GLY A 457 -18.42 -3.25 1.27
CA GLY A 457 -18.00 -2.83 -0.07
C GLY A 457 -18.90 -3.43 -1.15
N VAL A 458 -19.21 -4.72 -1.05
CA VAL A 458 -20.13 -5.41 -1.98
C VAL A 458 -21.54 -4.84 -1.86
N TRP A 459 -22.04 -4.62 -0.65
CA TRP A 459 -23.34 -3.98 -0.42
C TRP A 459 -23.37 -2.58 -1.04
N ASN A 460 -22.36 -1.76 -0.79
CA ASN A 460 -22.30 -0.40 -1.31
C ASN A 460 -22.36 -0.39 -2.84
N LEU A 461 -21.57 -1.27 -3.49
CA LEU A 461 -21.61 -1.45 -4.96
C LEU A 461 -22.97 -1.93 -5.47
N ALA A 462 -23.57 -2.93 -4.81
CA ALA A 462 -24.89 -3.43 -5.18
C ALA A 462 -25.98 -2.34 -5.07
N SER A 463 -25.86 -1.44 -4.09
CA SER A 463 -26.84 -0.39 -3.85
C SER A 463 -26.65 0.87 -4.70
N ARG A 464 -25.41 1.26 -5.00
CA ARG A 464 -25.10 2.48 -5.76
C ARG A 464 -24.86 2.23 -7.24
N GLY A 465 -24.74 0.97 -7.63
CA GLY A 465 -24.26 0.57 -8.94
C GLY A 465 -22.73 0.65 -9.04
N LEU A 466 -22.20 -0.04 -10.04
CA LEU A 466 -20.81 0.08 -10.47
C LEU A 466 -20.83 0.57 -11.90
N ASP A 467 -20.22 1.72 -12.16
CA ASP A 467 -19.95 2.17 -13.52
C ASP A 467 -18.73 1.41 -14.05
N ALA A 468 -19.00 0.22 -14.58
CA ALA A 468 -17.98 -0.68 -15.09
C ALA A 468 -17.56 -0.25 -16.51
N ASN A 469 -16.84 0.88 -16.59
CA ASN A 469 -16.32 1.48 -17.81
C ASN A 469 -15.10 0.71 -18.35
N PHE A 470 -15.27 -0.58 -18.65
CA PHE A 470 -14.22 -1.45 -19.18
C PHE A 470 -13.58 -0.85 -20.43
N PHE A 471 -12.25 -0.78 -20.48
CA PHE A 471 -11.48 -0.22 -21.60
C PHE A 471 -11.77 1.26 -21.94
N HIS A 472 -12.55 1.96 -21.11
CA HIS A 472 -12.97 3.34 -21.33
C HIS A 472 -12.58 4.25 -20.15
N PRO A 473 -11.28 4.47 -19.88
CA PRO A 473 -10.84 5.35 -18.81
C PRO A 473 -11.28 6.80 -19.06
N HIS A 474 -11.82 7.45 -18.03
CA HIS A 474 -12.35 8.81 -18.08
C HIS A 474 -11.29 9.90 -17.88
#